data_AF-A0A976GPV0-F1
#
_entry.id   AF-A0A976GPV0-F1
#
_cell.length_a   1.000
_cell.length_b   1.000
_cell.length_c   1.000
_cell.angle_alpha   90.00
_cell.angle_beta   90.00
_cell.angle_gamma   90.00
#
_symmetry.space_group_name_H-M   'P 1'
#
loop_
_entity.id
_entity.type
_entity.pdbx_description
1 polymer ?
#
loop_
_entity_poly.entity_id
_entity_poly.type
_entity_poly.pdbx_seq_one_letter_code
_entity_poly.pdbx_strand_id
1 'polypeptide(L)'
;MNLRDFQAHDHFDAKQSIINESAPELWFVYDGECPICSYAAHALRIRRDVGTLHLIDARTHADHPLVREITQRGYALDQGMVLKFYSRFYHGADALHMMAMLGSPHGWFNRTNRILFRNPTLAKICYPLMRATRNALLRFKKIPPIDNLLNHDQPLMRSVFGDAVWEQLPPILQAHYNVRPYSDDAVIMHGVLDVHVAPWLARLNRITKTLITQSGEAVPITVRLHGSPQNAHLYFDRTFHFPEGIEHFRSKMQHLGGDLWVEWMRFGFGWTFHLYFDGTQIQLIGRRYVFNLFGFTMPFPMLGWLLGRATASETALSEHEFHMHTHTQHRIFGKVFGYHGSFRV
;
A
#
# COMPACT_ATOMS: atom_id res chain seq x y z
N MET A 1 -68.71 -40.07 34.34
CA MET A 1 -68.78 -39.36 35.63
C MET A 1 -67.39 -39.45 36.22
N ASN A 2 -66.47 -38.47 36.25
CA ASN A 2 -66.31 -37.05 35.89
C ASN A 2 -64.83 -36.95 35.42
N LEU A 3 -64.39 -36.28 34.34
CA LEU A 3 -64.28 -34.84 34.08
C LEU A 3 -63.86 -33.98 35.28
N ARG A 4 -62.56 -33.98 35.58
CA ARG A 4 -61.73 -32.82 35.97
C ARG A 4 -60.34 -33.33 36.37
N ASP A 5 -59.34 -32.87 35.63
CA ASP A 5 -57.94 -32.61 36.04
C ASP A 5 -57.07 -32.62 34.78
N PHE A 6 -57.33 -31.59 33.96
CA PHE A 6 -56.50 -31.19 32.83
C PHE A 6 -55.67 -29.98 33.31
N GLN A 7 -54.38 -30.00 32.99
CA GLN A 7 -53.43 -28.87 32.96
C GLN A 7 -52.92 -28.33 34.30
N ALA A 8 -51.73 -28.77 34.72
CA ALA A 8 -50.79 -27.92 35.45
C ALA A 8 -49.33 -28.41 35.47
N HIS A 9 -48.82 -29.19 34.51
CA HIS A 9 -47.39 -29.52 34.45
C HIS A 9 -46.94 -29.68 33.00
N ASP A 10 -46.59 -28.56 32.33
CA ASP A 10 -45.75 -28.55 31.11
C ASP A 10 -45.41 -27.13 30.61
N HIS A 11 -45.29 -26.13 31.50
CA HIS A 11 -45.07 -24.73 31.09
C HIS A 11 -43.86 -24.04 31.72
N PHE A 12 -42.90 -24.78 32.29
CA PHE A 12 -41.72 -24.17 32.93
C PHE A 12 -40.36 -24.46 32.28
N ASP A 13 -40.26 -25.34 31.26
CA ASP A 13 -38.95 -25.75 30.70
C ASP A 13 -38.69 -25.36 29.24
N ALA A 14 -39.49 -24.47 28.64
CA ALA A 14 -39.27 -23.98 27.27
C ALA A 14 -38.86 -22.50 27.18
N LYS A 15 -38.64 -21.82 28.32
CA LYS A 15 -38.31 -20.37 28.36
C LYS A 15 -36.88 -20.06 28.80
N GLN A 16 -36.06 -21.07 29.05
CA GLN A 16 -34.68 -20.92 29.54
C GLN A 16 -33.60 -21.22 28.48
N SER A 17 -33.95 -21.36 27.19
CA SER A 17 -33.00 -21.70 26.12
C SER A 17 -32.85 -20.66 25.00
N ILE A 18 -33.40 -19.45 25.15
CA ILE A 18 -33.26 -18.35 24.17
C ILE A 18 -32.79 -17.04 24.84
N ILE A 19 -31.96 -17.12 25.88
CA ILE A 19 -31.25 -15.94 26.39
C ILE A 19 -29.78 -16.32 26.64
N ASN A 20 -29.09 -16.61 25.54
CA ASN A 20 -27.65 -16.45 25.47
C ASN A 20 -27.36 -15.48 24.31
N GLU A 21 -28.06 -14.33 24.30
CA GLU A 21 -27.56 -13.15 23.60
C GLU A 21 -26.29 -12.72 24.32
N SER A 22 -25.17 -13.20 23.81
CA SER A 22 -23.83 -12.75 24.17
C SER A 22 -23.85 -11.23 24.17
N ALA A 23 -23.47 -10.61 25.29
CA ALA A 23 -23.35 -9.16 25.37
C ALA A 23 -22.58 -8.64 24.14
N PRO A 24 -22.98 -7.50 23.54
CA PRO A 24 -22.34 -7.00 22.32
C PRO A 24 -20.82 -6.96 22.48
N GLU A 25 -20.13 -7.82 21.74
CA GLU A 25 -18.67 -7.83 21.70
C GLU A 25 -18.18 -6.72 20.78
N LEU A 26 -17.31 -5.87 21.32
CA LEU A 26 -16.67 -4.80 20.59
C LEU A 26 -15.19 -5.11 20.47
N TRP A 27 -14.72 -5.32 19.24
CA TRP A 27 -13.31 -5.60 18.97
C TRP A 27 -12.66 -4.38 18.33
N PHE A 28 -11.52 -3.96 18.87
CA PHE A 28 -10.74 -2.84 18.36
C PHE A 28 -9.33 -3.32 18.00
N VAL A 29 -9.04 -3.35 16.71
CA VAL A 29 -7.75 -3.75 16.15
C VAL A 29 -6.98 -2.50 15.76
N TYR A 30 -5.77 -2.36 16.32
CA TYR A 30 -4.99 -1.14 16.20
C TYR A 30 -3.49 -1.41 16.09
N ASP A 31 -2.73 -0.36 15.78
CA ASP A 31 -1.27 -0.38 15.72
C ASP A 31 -0.68 0.03 17.07
N GLY A 32 -0.12 -0.92 17.83
CA GLY A 32 0.41 -0.70 19.17
C GLY A 32 1.62 0.23 19.26
N GLU A 33 2.37 0.38 18.17
CA GLU A 33 3.52 1.28 18.09
C GLU A 33 3.12 2.71 17.69
N CYS A 34 1.89 2.90 17.18
CA CYS A 34 1.35 4.21 16.89
C CYS A 34 0.86 4.90 18.18
N PRO A 35 1.47 6.04 18.60
CA PRO A 35 1.08 6.72 19.85
C PRO A 35 -0.40 7.13 19.89
N ILE A 36 -0.96 7.55 18.75
CA ILE A 36 -2.36 7.97 18.63
C ILE A 36 -3.29 6.77 18.80
N CYS A 37 -2.99 5.64 18.14
CA CYS A 37 -3.78 4.42 18.21
C CYS A 37 -3.74 3.80 19.61
N SER A 38 -2.56 3.73 20.23
CA SER A 38 -2.38 3.20 21.59
C SER A 38 -3.06 4.06 22.64
N TYR A 39 -3.02 5.39 22.48
CA TYR A 39 -3.80 6.30 23.33
C TYR A 39 -5.31 6.04 23.20
N ALA A 40 -5.82 5.89 21.97
CA ALA A 40 -7.22 5.58 21.73
C ALA A 40 -7.62 4.23 22.37
N ALA A 41 -6.80 3.17 22.19
CA ALA A 41 -7.03 1.86 22.81
C ALA A 41 -7.10 1.95 24.35
N HIS A 42 -6.16 2.68 24.97
CA HIS A 42 -6.15 2.91 26.42
C HIS A 42 -7.39 3.67 26.89
N ALA A 43 -7.79 4.72 26.16
CA ALA A 43 -8.99 5.48 26.46
C ALA A 43 -10.28 4.64 26.38
N LEU A 44 -10.32 3.64 25.48
CA LEU A 44 -11.43 2.68 25.40
C LEU A 44 -11.41 1.68 26.56
N ARG A 45 -10.23 1.15 26.93
CA ARG A 45 -10.08 0.19 28.04
C ARG A 45 -10.66 0.68 29.35
N ILE A 46 -10.54 1.98 29.62
CA ILE A 46 -11.03 2.61 30.86
C ILE A 46 -12.57 2.64 30.91
N ARG A 47 -13.26 2.51 29.78
CA ARG A 47 -14.71 2.68 29.69
C ARG A 47 -15.41 1.32 29.75
N ARG A 48 -16.05 1.04 30.90
CA ARG A 48 -16.76 -0.21 31.18
C ARG A 48 -18.20 -0.28 30.62
N ASP A 49 -18.66 0.77 29.94
CA ASP A 49 -20.08 0.98 29.62
C ASP A 49 -20.54 0.41 28.25
N VAL A 50 -19.64 -0.20 27.44
CA VAL A 50 -19.90 -0.56 26.03
C VAL A 50 -19.91 -2.08 25.76
N GLY A 51 -20.18 -2.91 26.77
CA GLY A 51 -20.07 -4.37 26.66
C GLY A 51 -18.64 -4.88 26.80
N THR A 52 -18.37 -6.12 26.36
CA THR A 52 -17.03 -6.73 26.47
C THR A 52 -16.13 -6.16 25.36
N LEU A 53 -15.27 -5.21 25.72
CA LEU A 53 -14.29 -4.63 24.81
C LEU A 53 -13.04 -5.50 24.72
N HIS A 54 -12.69 -5.91 23.51
CA HIS A 54 -11.47 -6.63 23.18
C HIS A 54 -10.52 -5.73 22.38
N LEU A 55 -9.30 -5.57 22.88
CA LEU A 55 -8.25 -4.78 22.22
C LEU A 55 -7.22 -5.73 21.63
N ILE A 56 -6.94 -5.58 20.34
CA ILE A 56 -5.90 -6.36 19.65
C ILE A 56 -4.89 -5.40 19.04
N ASP A 57 -3.64 -5.53 19.46
CA ASP A 57 -2.52 -4.94 18.76
C ASP A 57 -2.12 -5.84 17.59
N ALA A 58 -2.27 -5.32 16.38
CA ALA A 58 -2.00 -6.03 15.14
C ALA A 58 -0.52 -6.42 14.95
N ARG A 59 0.42 -5.76 15.65
CA ARG A 59 1.85 -6.09 15.56
C ARG A 59 2.21 -7.33 16.35
N THR A 60 1.64 -7.46 17.55
CA THR A 60 1.93 -8.58 18.46
C THR A 60 1.05 -9.79 18.19
N HIS A 61 -0.12 -9.59 17.58
CA HIS A 61 -1.12 -10.63 17.33
C HIS A 61 -1.48 -10.73 15.85
N ALA A 62 -0.49 -10.71 14.95
CA ALA A 62 -0.69 -10.79 13.50
C ALA A 62 -1.47 -12.06 13.08
N ASP A 63 -1.28 -13.17 13.79
CA ASP A 63 -1.94 -14.45 13.53
C ASP A 63 -3.39 -14.55 14.05
N HIS A 64 -3.88 -13.53 14.75
CA HIS A 64 -5.22 -13.59 15.33
C HIS A 64 -6.29 -13.74 14.22
N PRO A 65 -7.30 -14.62 14.39
CA PRO A 65 -8.33 -14.86 13.36
C PRO A 65 -9.02 -13.59 12.86
N LEU A 66 -9.28 -12.63 13.77
CA LEU A 66 -9.83 -11.33 13.40
C LEU A 66 -8.90 -10.49 12.51
N VAL A 67 -7.59 -10.52 12.75
CA VAL A 67 -6.61 -9.80 11.90
C VAL A 67 -6.59 -10.41 10.50
N ARG A 68 -6.65 -11.74 10.40
CA ARG A 68 -6.79 -12.45 9.12
C ARG A 68 -8.10 -12.07 8.40
N GLU A 69 -9.22 -12.03 9.12
CA GLU A 69 -10.51 -11.59 8.56
C GLU A 69 -10.46 -10.15 8.05
N ILE A 70 -9.78 -9.25 8.78
CA ILE A 70 -9.55 -7.86 8.38
C ILE A 70 -8.73 -7.78 7.09
N THR A 71 -7.64 -8.54 7.00
CA THR A 71 -6.79 -8.64 5.81
C THR A 71 -7.58 -9.16 4.61
N GLN A 72 -8.33 -10.26 4.77
CA GLN A 72 -9.16 -10.85 3.70
C GLN A 72 -10.22 -9.88 3.17
N ARG A 73 -10.72 -8.99 4.02
CA ARG A 73 -11.67 -7.94 3.63
C ARG A 73 -10.99 -6.71 3.00
N GLY A 74 -9.67 -6.68 2.88
CA GLY A 74 -8.91 -5.59 2.27
C GLY A 74 -8.74 -4.35 3.15
N TYR A 75 -9.01 -4.44 4.46
CA TYR A 75 -8.82 -3.32 5.37
C TYR A 75 -7.34 -3.16 5.74
N ALA A 76 -6.70 -2.12 5.19
CA ALA A 76 -5.30 -1.81 5.45
C ALA A 76 -5.11 -1.16 6.83
N LEU A 77 -4.42 -1.86 7.74
CA LEU A 77 -4.16 -1.38 9.11
C LEU A 77 -3.15 -0.22 9.14
N ASP A 78 -2.31 -0.08 8.12
CA ASP A 78 -1.46 1.10 7.90
C ASP A 78 -2.27 2.37 7.58
N GLN A 79 -3.51 2.21 7.13
CA GLN A 79 -4.38 3.32 6.73
C GLN A 79 -5.36 3.72 7.83
N GLY A 80 -5.51 2.90 8.88
CA GLY A 80 -6.40 3.18 10.01
C GLY A 80 -6.58 1.98 10.93
N MET A 81 -7.18 2.23 12.09
CA MET A 81 -7.66 1.18 13.01
C MET A 81 -8.95 0.56 12.46
N VAL A 82 -9.28 -0.65 12.93
CA VAL A 82 -10.53 -1.34 12.58
C VAL A 82 -11.32 -1.64 13.85
N LEU A 83 -12.61 -1.31 13.81
CA LEU A 83 -13.57 -1.66 14.84
C LEU A 83 -14.53 -2.71 14.27
N LYS A 84 -14.67 -3.86 14.94
CA LYS A 84 -15.72 -4.83 14.67
C LYS A 84 -16.75 -4.77 15.78
N PHE A 85 -18.00 -4.52 15.39
CA PHE A 85 -19.15 -4.51 16.28
C PHE A 85 -20.22 -5.43 15.69
N TYR A 86 -20.54 -6.52 16.40
CA TYR A 86 -21.28 -7.65 15.83
C TYR A 86 -20.61 -8.18 14.54
N SER A 87 -21.35 -8.23 13.44
CA SER A 87 -20.90 -8.69 12.12
C SER A 87 -20.36 -7.56 11.22
N ARG A 88 -20.36 -6.31 11.71
CA ARG A 88 -19.97 -5.14 10.92
C ARG A 88 -18.56 -4.66 11.26
N PHE A 89 -17.85 -4.27 10.21
CA PHE A 89 -16.50 -3.72 10.28
C PHE A 89 -16.54 -2.24 9.92
N TYR A 90 -15.79 -1.45 10.68
CA TYR A 90 -15.63 -0.02 10.47
C TYR A 90 -14.14 0.27 10.44
N HIS A 91 -13.67 1.02 9.43
CA HIS A 91 -12.25 1.29 9.22
C HIS A 91 -11.97 2.79 9.25
N GLY A 92 -10.91 3.18 9.96
CA GLY A 92 -10.43 4.56 9.99
C GLY A 92 -11.48 5.56 10.51
N ALA A 93 -11.93 6.48 9.64
CA ALA A 93 -12.90 7.51 9.99
C ALA A 93 -14.22 6.92 10.50
N ASP A 94 -14.68 5.83 9.88
CA ASP A 94 -15.93 5.18 10.27
C ASP A 94 -15.80 4.49 11.64
N ALA A 95 -14.61 3.96 11.96
CA ALA A 95 -14.33 3.42 13.29
C ALA A 95 -14.39 4.52 14.36
N LEU A 96 -13.79 5.68 14.10
CA LEU A 96 -13.85 6.85 15.01
C LEU A 96 -15.28 7.35 15.21
N HIS A 97 -16.07 7.41 14.13
CA HIS A 97 -17.48 7.77 14.19
C HIS A 97 -18.27 6.79 15.07
N MET A 98 -18.12 5.49 14.83
CA MET A 98 -18.79 4.46 15.62
C MET A 98 -18.39 4.52 17.09
N MET A 99 -17.11 4.73 17.40
CA MET A 99 -16.66 4.92 18.78
C MET A 99 -17.28 6.16 19.43
N ALA A 100 -17.45 7.25 18.70
CA ALA A 100 -18.11 8.46 19.20
C ALA A 100 -19.60 8.25 19.49
N MET A 101 -20.28 7.36 18.72
CA MET A 101 -21.68 7.01 18.91
C MET A 101 -21.89 6.01 20.07
N LEU A 102 -20.96 5.08 20.25
CA LEU A 102 -21.02 4.05 21.30
C LEU A 102 -20.47 4.55 22.66
N GLY A 103 -19.69 5.63 22.68
CA GLY A 103 -19.00 6.11 23.87
C GLY A 103 -19.87 6.89 24.86
N SER A 104 -19.81 6.55 26.15
CA SER A 104 -20.52 7.27 27.23
C SER A 104 -19.98 8.72 27.41
N PRO A 105 -20.83 9.70 27.78
CA PRO A 105 -20.55 11.14 27.65
C PRO A 105 -19.42 11.71 28.54
N HIS A 106 -18.70 10.89 29.30
CA HIS A 106 -17.72 11.35 30.28
C HIS A 106 -16.26 11.22 29.77
N GLY A 107 -15.49 12.31 29.90
CA GLY A 107 -14.07 12.41 29.52
C GLY A 107 -13.79 13.41 28.38
N TRP A 108 -12.74 14.22 28.52
CA TRP A 108 -12.37 15.27 27.56
C TRP A 108 -12.14 14.72 26.13
N PHE A 109 -11.52 13.55 26.02
CA PHE A 109 -11.32 12.82 24.77
C PHE A 109 -12.65 12.43 24.12
N ASN A 110 -13.69 12.05 24.89
CA ASN A 110 -15.00 11.79 24.29
C ASN A 110 -15.68 13.07 23.83
N ARG A 111 -15.49 14.18 24.54
CA ARG A 111 -16.13 15.46 24.20
C ARG A 111 -15.60 16.01 22.89
N THR A 112 -14.29 15.99 22.69
CA THR A 112 -13.65 16.40 21.43
C THR A 112 -13.95 15.42 20.30
N ASN A 113 -13.83 14.11 20.55
CA ASN A 113 -14.14 13.08 19.56
C ASN A 113 -15.62 13.12 19.14
N ARG A 114 -16.56 13.34 20.06
CA ARG A 114 -17.98 13.49 19.75
C ARG A 114 -18.26 14.76 18.94
N ILE A 115 -17.61 15.87 19.24
CA ILE A 115 -17.81 17.11 18.45
C ILE A 115 -17.28 16.92 17.02
N LEU A 116 -16.09 16.35 16.87
CA LEU A 116 -15.42 16.17 15.58
C LEU A 116 -16.03 15.05 14.73
N PHE A 117 -16.46 13.95 15.36
CA PHE A 117 -16.85 12.73 14.65
C PHE A 117 -18.33 12.38 14.81
N ARG A 118 -19.19 13.18 15.46
CA ARG A 118 -20.66 12.96 15.42
C ARG A 118 -21.23 13.22 14.02
N ASN A 119 -20.63 14.13 13.26
CA ASN A 119 -21.01 14.36 11.87
C ASN A 119 -20.09 13.54 10.94
N PRO A 120 -20.63 12.58 10.16
CA PRO A 120 -19.82 11.77 9.25
C PRO A 120 -19.08 12.60 8.20
N THR A 121 -19.57 13.80 7.86
CA THR A 121 -18.90 14.72 6.92
C THR A 121 -17.64 15.32 7.54
N LEU A 122 -17.71 15.74 8.81
CA LEU A 122 -16.59 16.32 9.53
C LEU A 122 -15.50 15.26 9.78
N ALA A 123 -15.92 14.03 10.11
CA ALA A 123 -15.03 12.88 10.23
C ALA A 123 -14.16 12.69 8.97
N LYS A 124 -14.79 12.75 7.78
CA LYS A 124 -14.09 12.61 6.49
C LYS A 124 -13.11 13.74 6.18
N ILE A 125 -13.33 14.94 6.73
CA ILE A 125 -12.44 16.09 6.55
C ILE A 125 -11.26 16.05 7.52
N CYS A 126 -11.51 15.73 8.80
CA CYS A 126 -10.48 15.72 9.84
C CYS A 126 -9.60 14.47 9.78
N TYR A 127 -10.13 13.34 9.31
CA TYR A 127 -9.41 12.06 9.32
C TYR A 127 -8.12 12.06 8.47
N PRO A 128 -8.08 12.60 7.24
CA PRO A 128 -6.84 12.72 6.47
C PRO A 128 -5.73 13.45 7.24
N LEU A 129 -6.06 14.49 7.99
CA LEU A 129 -5.09 15.24 8.81
C LEU A 129 -4.56 14.37 9.95
N MET A 130 -5.45 13.71 10.71
CA MET A 130 -5.03 12.79 11.78
C MET A 130 -4.17 11.65 11.25
N ARG A 131 -4.51 11.11 10.09
CA ARG A 131 -3.74 10.07 9.43
C ARG A 131 -2.37 10.58 8.98
N ALA A 132 -2.28 11.79 8.44
CA ALA A 132 -1.00 12.41 8.13
C ALA A 132 -0.13 12.59 9.39
N THR A 133 -0.72 13.01 10.51
CA THR A 133 -0.03 13.08 11.81
C THR A 133 0.44 11.71 12.29
N ARG A 134 -0.41 10.66 12.22
CA ARG A 134 -0.03 9.27 12.52
C ARG A 134 1.19 8.86 11.70
N ASN A 135 1.14 9.06 10.38
CA ASN A 135 2.20 8.64 9.48
C ASN A 135 3.51 9.41 9.73
N ALA A 136 3.41 10.69 10.06
CA ALA A 136 4.56 11.50 10.44
C ALA A 136 5.21 11.00 11.75
N LEU A 137 4.41 10.68 12.77
CA LEU A 137 4.90 10.15 14.05
C LEU A 137 5.57 8.78 13.89
N LEU A 138 4.95 7.86 13.14
CA LEU A 138 5.52 6.55 12.85
C LEU A 138 6.85 6.68 12.11
N ARG A 139 6.93 7.58 11.12
CA ARG A 139 8.16 7.85 10.37
C ARG A 139 9.25 8.46 11.24
N PHE A 140 8.91 9.41 12.11
CA PHE A 140 9.85 10.01 13.05
C PHE A 140 10.45 8.96 14.00
N LYS A 141 9.62 8.02 14.47
CA LYS A 141 10.04 6.88 15.28
C LYS A 141 10.70 5.74 14.50
N LYS A 142 10.78 5.83 13.16
CA LYS A 142 11.28 4.78 12.26
C LYS A 142 10.56 3.43 12.42
N ILE A 143 9.27 3.47 12.75
CA ILE A 143 8.44 2.27 12.86
C ILE A 143 8.06 1.80 11.44
N PRO A 144 8.33 0.54 11.07
CA PRO A 144 7.95 0.01 9.76
C PRO A 144 6.42 -0.15 9.62
N PRO A 145 5.89 -0.14 8.39
CA PRO A 145 4.49 -0.47 8.15
C PRO A 145 4.17 -1.89 8.65
N ILE A 146 2.88 -2.15 8.86
CA ILE A 146 2.35 -3.47 9.22
C ILE A 146 2.25 -4.34 7.95
N ASP A 147 1.87 -3.73 6.82
CA ASP A 147 1.75 -4.38 5.52
C ASP A 147 0.84 -5.62 5.55
N ASN A 148 -0.25 -5.54 6.33
CA ASN A 148 -1.17 -6.66 6.57
C ASN A 148 -1.85 -7.20 5.31
N LEU A 149 -1.81 -6.46 4.21
CA LEU A 149 -2.36 -6.88 2.92
C LEU A 149 -1.36 -7.59 2.02
N LEU A 150 -0.07 -7.61 2.39
CA LEU A 150 0.95 -8.34 1.64
C LEU A 150 1.03 -9.78 2.14
N ASN A 151 1.20 -10.71 1.20
CA ASN A 151 1.60 -12.07 1.51
C ASN A 151 3.13 -12.18 1.46
N HIS A 152 3.75 -12.52 2.59
CA HIS A 152 5.21 -12.56 2.72
C HIS A 152 5.83 -13.80 2.05
N ASP A 153 5.04 -14.83 1.79
CA ASP A 153 5.50 -16.08 1.18
C ASP A 153 5.42 -16.07 -0.36
N GLN A 154 4.89 -14.97 -0.93
CA GLN A 154 4.63 -14.84 -2.37
C GLN A 154 5.26 -13.57 -2.94
N PRO A 155 5.46 -13.50 -4.27
CA PRO A 155 5.98 -12.29 -4.90
C PRO A 155 5.15 -11.05 -4.56
N LEU A 156 5.81 -9.92 -4.30
CA LEU A 156 5.15 -8.68 -3.92
C LEU A 156 4.06 -8.27 -4.92
N MET A 157 4.36 -8.38 -6.21
CA MET A 157 3.41 -8.03 -7.28
C MET A 157 2.17 -8.90 -7.29
N ARG A 158 2.23 -10.15 -6.80
CA ARG A 158 1.05 -11.03 -6.70
C ARG A 158 0.02 -10.47 -5.72
N SER A 159 0.47 -9.95 -4.57
CA SER A 159 -0.42 -9.28 -3.60
C SER A 159 -1.02 -7.99 -4.15
N VAL A 160 -0.31 -7.33 -5.07
CA VAL A 160 -0.71 -6.03 -5.64
C VAL A 160 -1.71 -6.20 -6.80
N PHE A 161 -1.43 -7.12 -7.73
CA PHE A 161 -2.34 -7.43 -8.82
C PHE A 161 -3.55 -8.27 -8.37
N GLY A 162 -3.37 -9.06 -7.31
CA GLY A 162 -4.32 -10.08 -6.88
C GLY A 162 -4.10 -11.40 -7.61
N ASP A 163 -4.50 -12.51 -6.97
CA ASP A 163 -4.25 -13.87 -7.46
C ASP A 163 -4.79 -14.09 -8.88
N ALA A 164 -6.03 -13.66 -9.14
CA ALA A 164 -6.69 -13.88 -10.44
C ALA A 164 -5.96 -13.20 -11.60
N VAL A 165 -5.38 -12.02 -11.37
CA VAL A 165 -4.61 -11.29 -12.40
C VAL A 165 -3.21 -11.88 -12.52
N TRP A 166 -2.57 -12.23 -11.39
CA TRP A 166 -1.25 -12.84 -11.38
C TRP A 166 -1.20 -14.15 -12.18
N GLU A 167 -2.22 -15.00 -12.04
CA GLU A 167 -2.32 -16.26 -12.79
C GLU A 167 -2.51 -16.06 -14.30
N GLN A 168 -3.01 -14.90 -14.72
CA GLN A 168 -3.14 -14.54 -16.14
C GLN A 168 -1.87 -13.92 -16.73
N LEU A 169 -0.92 -13.50 -15.89
CA LEU A 169 0.33 -12.92 -16.38
C LEU A 169 1.14 -13.97 -17.15
N PRO A 170 1.72 -13.62 -18.31
CA PRO A 170 2.68 -14.47 -18.99
C PRO A 170 3.83 -14.93 -18.06
N PRO A 171 4.34 -16.15 -18.21
CA PRO A 171 5.37 -16.71 -17.32
C PRO A 171 6.61 -15.82 -17.17
N ILE A 172 7.05 -15.16 -18.26
CA ILE A 172 8.19 -14.25 -18.21
C ILE A 172 7.96 -13.04 -17.31
N LEU A 173 6.74 -12.50 -17.28
CA LEU A 173 6.40 -11.35 -16.43
C LEU A 173 6.23 -11.78 -14.96
N GLN A 174 5.76 -13.00 -14.72
CA GLN A 174 5.78 -13.59 -13.37
C GLN A 174 7.22 -13.77 -12.88
N ALA A 175 8.11 -14.29 -13.73
CA ALA A 175 9.53 -14.47 -13.43
C ALA A 175 10.24 -13.12 -13.19
N HIS A 176 9.94 -12.12 -14.02
CA HIS A 176 10.45 -10.75 -13.88
C HIS A 176 10.16 -10.18 -12.49
N TYR A 177 8.94 -10.36 -11.98
CA TYR A 177 8.50 -9.84 -10.68
C TYR A 177 8.61 -10.84 -9.53
N ASN A 178 9.38 -11.92 -9.68
CA ASN A 178 9.50 -12.99 -8.69
C ASN A 178 10.40 -12.60 -7.49
N VAL A 179 9.98 -11.59 -6.74
CA VAL A 179 10.66 -11.07 -5.55
C VAL A 179 9.66 -10.94 -4.42
N ARG A 180 9.88 -11.67 -3.31
CA ARG A 180 9.02 -11.60 -2.12
C ARG A 180 9.29 -10.33 -1.31
N PRO A 181 8.28 -9.73 -0.65
CA PRO A 181 8.54 -8.61 0.26
C PRO A 181 9.37 -9.09 1.46
N TYR A 182 10.15 -8.19 2.06
CA TYR A 182 10.98 -8.51 3.24
C TYR A 182 11.96 -9.68 3.02
N SER A 183 12.48 -9.83 1.80
CA SER A 183 13.42 -10.89 1.43
C SER A 183 14.69 -10.32 0.77
N ASP A 184 15.74 -11.14 0.71
CA ASP A 184 16.93 -10.87 -0.11
C ASP A 184 16.80 -11.46 -1.53
N ASP A 185 15.57 -11.80 -1.96
CA ASP A 185 15.32 -12.33 -3.30
C ASP A 185 15.80 -11.34 -4.37
N ALA A 186 16.37 -11.87 -5.44
CA ALA A 186 16.84 -11.07 -6.57
C ALA A 186 16.58 -11.78 -7.90
N VAL A 187 16.18 -11.00 -8.88
CA VAL A 187 16.00 -11.39 -10.27
C VAL A 187 16.95 -10.55 -11.11
N ILE A 188 17.76 -11.21 -11.94
CA ILE A 188 18.69 -10.54 -12.85
C ILE A 188 18.08 -10.64 -14.24
N MET A 189 18.21 -9.58 -15.04
CA MET A 189 17.77 -9.57 -16.41
C MET A 189 18.86 -9.01 -17.29
N HIS A 190 18.96 -9.57 -18.49
CA HIS A 190 19.85 -9.10 -19.54
C HIS A 190 19.02 -8.66 -20.73
N GLY A 191 19.36 -7.52 -21.30
CA GLY A 191 18.61 -6.96 -22.40
C GLY A 191 19.44 -6.03 -23.26
N VAL A 192 18.77 -5.51 -24.28
CA VAL A 192 19.32 -4.53 -25.22
C VAL A 192 18.29 -3.43 -25.37
N LEU A 193 18.70 -2.16 -25.23
CA LEU A 193 17.81 -1.02 -25.27
C LEU A 193 18.30 0.05 -26.25
N ASP A 194 17.35 0.65 -26.95
CA ASP A 194 17.53 1.94 -27.61
C ASP A 194 17.14 3.03 -26.62
N VAL A 195 18.08 3.92 -26.33
CA VAL A 195 17.96 4.94 -25.28
C VAL A 195 18.02 6.32 -25.90
N HIS A 196 17.06 7.15 -25.53
CA HIS A 196 17.01 8.57 -25.88
C HIS A 196 16.93 9.45 -24.65
N VAL A 197 17.84 10.43 -24.57
CA VAL A 197 17.87 11.47 -23.53
C VAL A 197 18.05 12.83 -24.20
N ALA A 198 17.13 13.77 -23.93
CA ALA A 198 17.26 15.13 -24.44
C ALA A 198 18.57 15.80 -23.94
N PRO A 199 19.32 16.54 -24.79
CA PRO A 199 20.63 17.07 -24.42
C PRO A 199 20.64 17.99 -23.19
N TRP A 200 19.57 18.75 -22.95
CA TRP A 200 19.44 19.59 -21.77
C TRP A 200 19.28 18.75 -20.49
N LEU A 201 18.54 17.63 -20.59
CA LEU A 201 18.32 16.70 -19.48
C LEU A 201 19.60 15.92 -19.18
N ALA A 202 20.34 15.49 -20.21
CA ALA A 202 21.66 14.89 -20.06
C ALA A 202 22.62 15.80 -19.27
N ARG A 203 22.67 17.10 -19.58
CA ARG A 203 23.49 18.07 -18.83
C ARG A 203 23.08 18.19 -17.37
N LEU A 204 21.78 18.24 -17.09
CA LEU A 204 21.26 18.26 -15.71
C LEU A 204 21.65 16.98 -14.95
N ASN A 205 21.50 15.83 -15.60
CA ASN A 205 21.76 14.51 -15.02
C ASN A 205 23.24 14.24 -14.74
N ARG A 206 24.18 14.95 -15.39
CA ARG A 206 25.61 14.89 -15.02
C ARG A 206 25.86 15.31 -13.57
N ILE A 207 25.03 16.22 -13.06
CA ILE A 207 25.12 16.73 -11.68
C ILE A 207 24.27 15.87 -10.75
N THR A 208 23.00 15.63 -11.10
CA THR A 208 22.05 14.99 -10.20
C THR A 208 22.18 13.46 -10.18
N LYS A 209 22.71 12.87 -11.27
CA LYS A 209 22.74 11.42 -11.54
C LYS A 209 21.38 10.75 -11.35
N THR A 210 20.29 11.49 -11.55
CA THR A 210 18.92 11.00 -11.33
C THR A 210 18.51 10.01 -12.40
N LEU A 211 18.93 10.23 -13.64
CA LEU A 211 18.76 9.34 -14.79
C LEU A 211 20.10 9.23 -15.54
N ILE A 212 20.14 8.37 -16.55
CA ILE A 212 21.27 8.24 -17.48
C ILE A 212 21.50 9.53 -18.28
N THR A 213 22.74 9.71 -18.76
CA THR A 213 23.17 10.92 -19.47
C THR A 213 23.42 10.70 -20.96
N GLN A 214 23.56 9.44 -21.37
CA GLN A 214 23.89 9.07 -22.75
C GLN A 214 22.66 8.54 -23.50
N SER A 215 22.63 8.83 -24.80
CA SER A 215 21.71 8.19 -25.76
C SER A 215 22.52 7.19 -26.58
N GLY A 216 21.87 6.15 -27.07
CA GLY A 216 22.52 5.12 -27.88
C GLY A 216 21.52 4.12 -28.41
N GLU A 217 21.89 3.44 -29.49
CA GLU A 217 21.12 2.35 -30.07
C GLU A 217 21.79 1.02 -29.68
N ALA A 218 20.96 -0.01 -29.52
CA ALA A 218 21.37 -1.37 -29.17
C ALA A 218 22.29 -1.44 -27.93
N VAL A 219 22.00 -0.66 -26.89
CA VAL A 219 22.82 -0.57 -25.67
C VAL A 219 22.57 -1.80 -24.79
N PRO A 220 23.58 -2.65 -24.52
CA PRO A 220 23.42 -3.77 -23.61
C PRO A 220 23.17 -3.27 -22.18
N ILE A 221 22.23 -3.92 -21.51
CA ILE A 221 21.85 -3.59 -20.14
C ILE A 221 21.76 -4.85 -19.28
N THR A 222 22.24 -4.73 -18.04
CA THR A 222 21.95 -5.69 -16.97
C THR A 222 21.11 -5.00 -15.91
N VAL A 223 19.97 -5.59 -15.57
CA VAL A 223 19.07 -5.10 -14.51
C VAL A 223 19.02 -6.11 -13.40
N ARG A 224 19.40 -5.72 -12.19
CA ARG A 224 19.17 -6.51 -10.99
C ARG A 224 17.99 -5.90 -10.25
N LEU A 225 16.86 -6.60 -10.27
CA LEU A 225 15.70 -6.34 -9.42
C LEU A 225 15.88 -7.10 -8.12
N HIS A 226 15.78 -6.45 -6.97
CA HIS A 226 15.92 -7.16 -5.69
C HIS A 226 15.06 -6.57 -4.57
N GLY A 227 14.78 -7.40 -3.57
CA GLY A 227 14.10 -7.01 -2.34
C GLY A 227 15.05 -6.44 -1.29
N SER A 228 14.50 -6.26 -0.09
CA SER A 228 15.24 -5.95 1.14
C SER A 228 14.55 -6.63 2.32
N PRO A 229 15.28 -7.24 3.27
CA PRO A 229 14.68 -7.82 4.48
C PRO A 229 14.04 -6.79 5.41
N GLN A 230 14.30 -5.50 5.21
CA GLN A 230 13.87 -4.43 6.10
C GLN A 230 12.57 -3.75 5.62
N ASN A 231 12.14 -3.96 4.39
CA ASN A 231 10.96 -3.30 3.81
C ASN A 231 10.42 -4.05 2.58
N ALA A 232 9.17 -3.77 2.21
CA ALA A 232 8.53 -4.29 1.01
C ALA A 232 8.80 -3.45 -0.25
N HIS A 233 10.00 -2.87 -0.42
CA HIS A 233 10.36 -2.15 -1.64
C HIS A 233 11.05 -3.04 -2.65
N LEU A 234 10.94 -2.68 -3.93
CA LEU A 234 11.71 -3.26 -5.02
C LEU A 234 12.82 -2.30 -5.44
N TYR A 235 14.05 -2.79 -5.50
CA TYR A 235 15.22 -2.01 -5.87
C TYR A 235 15.67 -2.42 -7.27
N PHE A 236 15.90 -1.43 -8.13
CA PHE A 236 16.37 -1.64 -9.49
C PHE A 236 17.78 -1.10 -9.62
N ASP A 237 18.73 -1.99 -9.79
CA ASP A 237 20.11 -1.68 -10.11
C ASP A 237 20.36 -1.95 -11.60
N ARG A 238 20.32 -0.88 -12.39
CA ARG A 238 20.50 -0.96 -13.85
C ARG A 238 21.90 -0.54 -14.23
N THR A 239 22.56 -1.36 -15.05
CA THR A 239 23.91 -1.11 -15.55
C THR A 239 23.86 -1.09 -17.08
N PHE A 240 24.11 0.09 -17.66
CA PHE A 240 24.11 0.34 -19.09
C PHE A 240 25.54 0.32 -19.61
N HIS A 241 25.79 -0.43 -20.68
CA HIS A 241 27.10 -0.57 -21.29
C HIS A 241 27.17 0.27 -22.57
N PHE A 242 27.39 1.57 -22.43
CA PHE A 242 27.57 2.46 -23.58
C PHE A 242 28.98 2.31 -24.17
N PRO A 243 29.18 2.66 -25.46
CA PRO A 243 30.51 2.66 -26.07
C PRO A 243 31.52 3.58 -25.35
N GLU A 244 31.04 4.69 -24.78
CA GLU A 244 31.86 5.67 -24.06
C GLU A 244 32.11 5.30 -22.59
N GLY A 245 31.43 4.27 -22.07
CA GLY A 245 31.61 3.80 -20.70
C GLY A 245 30.35 3.19 -20.06
N ILE A 246 30.49 2.78 -18.80
CA ILE A 246 29.40 2.16 -18.04
C ILE A 246 28.65 3.22 -17.22
N GLU A 247 27.33 3.26 -17.34
CA GLU A 247 26.47 4.09 -16.50
C GLU A 247 25.58 3.22 -15.59
N HIS A 248 25.49 3.62 -14.31
CA HIS A 248 24.62 2.98 -13.35
C HIS A 248 23.41 3.86 -13.04
N PHE A 249 22.22 3.30 -13.16
CA PHE A 249 20.98 3.93 -12.75
C PHE A 249 20.30 3.09 -11.68
N ARG A 250 20.18 3.66 -10.48
CA ARG A 250 19.56 3.02 -9.32
C ARG A 250 18.27 3.72 -8.94
N SER A 251 17.22 2.95 -8.76
CA SER A 251 15.93 3.44 -8.26
C SER A 251 15.30 2.43 -7.32
N LYS A 252 14.28 2.87 -6.58
CA LYS A 252 13.48 2.01 -5.72
C LYS A 252 11.99 2.24 -5.97
N MET A 253 11.23 1.19 -6.20
CA MET A 253 9.78 1.20 -6.26
C MET A 253 9.18 0.86 -4.90
N GLN A 254 8.24 1.70 -4.48
CA GLN A 254 7.51 1.57 -3.24
C GLN A 254 6.01 1.59 -3.54
N HIS A 255 5.30 0.60 -2.99
CA HIS A 255 3.84 0.53 -3.02
C HIS A 255 3.25 1.55 -2.05
N LEU A 256 2.29 2.35 -2.52
CA LEU A 256 1.58 3.33 -1.68
C LEU A 256 0.17 2.87 -1.28
N GLY A 257 -0.27 1.72 -1.80
CA GLY A 257 -1.60 1.14 -1.61
C GLY A 257 -2.44 1.12 -2.90
N GLY A 258 -3.30 0.10 -3.03
CA GLY A 258 -4.09 -0.11 -4.25
C GLY A 258 -3.19 -0.34 -5.46
N ASP A 259 -3.45 0.37 -6.55
CA ASP A 259 -2.66 0.36 -7.78
C ASP A 259 -1.60 1.48 -7.83
N LEU A 260 -1.47 2.28 -6.76
CA LEU A 260 -0.59 3.46 -6.75
C LEU A 260 0.81 3.12 -6.23
N TRP A 261 1.80 3.51 -7.02
CA TRP A 261 3.21 3.31 -6.76
C TRP A 261 3.99 4.62 -6.80
N VAL A 262 5.18 4.60 -6.22
CA VAL A 262 6.20 5.62 -6.42
C VAL A 262 7.55 4.98 -6.71
N GLU A 263 8.23 5.44 -7.75
CA GLU A 263 9.62 5.11 -7.99
C GLU A 263 10.49 6.30 -7.58
N TRP A 264 11.37 6.07 -6.62
CA TRP A 264 12.34 7.04 -6.13
C TRP A 264 13.67 6.83 -6.83
N MET A 265 14.18 7.92 -7.40
CA MET A 265 15.49 8.05 -8.00
C MET A 265 16.45 8.76 -7.03
N ARG A 266 17.70 8.97 -7.47
CA ARG A 266 18.69 9.71 -6.71
C ARG A 266 18.22 11.15 -6.43
N PHE A 267 18.78 11.75 -5.39
CA PHE A 267 18.43 13.09 -4.90
C PHE A 267 17.01 13.23 -4.34
N GLY A 268 16.26 12.15 -4.16
CA GLY A 268 14.90 12.21 -3.60
C GLY A 268 13.83 12.61 -4.61
N PHE A 269 14.18 12.70 -5.90
CA PHE A 269 13.19 12.78 -6.98
C PHE A 269 12.43 11.47 -7.08
N GLY A 270 11.14 11.55 -7.34
CA GLY A 270 10.34 10.39 -7.65
C GLY A 270 9.19 10.73 -8.57
N TRP A 271 8.59 9.70 -9.13
CA TRP A 271 7.35 9.82 -9.87
C TRP A 271 6.37 8.78 -9.36
N THR A 272 5.12 9.21 -9.24
CA THR A 272 4.02 8.34 -8.83
C THR A 272 3.30 7.84 -10.06
N PHE A 273 2.82 6.60 -10.05
CA PHE A 273 2.14 5.98 -11.18
C PHE A 273 1.12 4.94 -10.74
N HIS A 274 0.16 4.69 -11.62
CA HIS A 274 -0.76 3.58 -11.52
C HIS A 274 -0.16 2.39 -12.26
N LEU A 275 -0.15 1.22 -11.61
CA LEU A 275 0.37 -0.03 -12.16
C LEU A 275 -0.77 -1.05 -12.24
N TYR A 276 -1.07 -1.51 -13.44
CA TYR A 276 -2.12 -2.50 -13.68
C TYR A 276 -1.82 -3.33 -14.93
N PHE A 277 -2.46 -4.49 -15.05
CA PHE A 277 -2.41 -5.35 -16.23
C PHE A 277 -3.69 -5.18 -17.02
N ASP A 278 -3.59 -4.89 -18.32
CA ASP A 278 -4.75 -4.67 -19.20
C ASP A 278 -5.26 -5.95 -19.89
N GLY A 279 -4.67 -7.11 -19.56
CA GLY A 279 -4.92 -8.40 -20.22
C GLY A 279 -3.85 -8.76 -21.26
N THR A 280 -3.07 -7.79 -21.72
CA THR A 280 -2.04 -7.98 -22.75
C THR A 280 -0.65 -7.51 -22.30
N GLN A 281 -0.60 -6.44 -21.53
CA GLN A 281 0.63 -5.79 -21.09
C GLN A 281 0.44 -5.15 -19.71
N ILE A 282 1.54 -5.03 -18.97
CA ILE A 282 1.59 -4.27 -17.73
C ILE A 282 1.80 -2.80 -18.09
N GLN A 283 0.95 -1.93 -17.55
CA GLN A 283 0.95 -0.50 -17.80
C GLN A 283 1.33 0.27 -16.55
N LEU A 284 2.30 1.18 -16.69
CA LEU A 284 2.71 2.13 -15.67
C LEU A 284 2.34 3.53 -16.15
N ILE A 285 1.22 4.04 -15.65
CA ILE A 285 0.72 5.37 -16.03
C ILE A 285 1.12 6.40 -14.99
N GLY A 286 2.08 7.25 -15.34
CA GLY A 286 2.54 8.33 -14.46
C GLY A 286 1.41 9.26 -14.07
N ARG A 287 1.37 9.69 -12.81
CA ARG A 287 0.36 10.59 -12.26
C ARG A 287 0.93 11.97 -11.96
N ARG A 288 2.02 12.02 -11.19
CA ARG A 288 2.71 13.26 -10.83
C ARG A 288 4.14 12.97 -10.36
N TYR A 289 4.99 13.98 -10.48
CA TYR A 289 6.31 13.96 -9.85
C TYR A 289 6.24 14.41 -8.40
N VAL A 290 7.12 13.84 -7.60
CA VAL A 290 7.24 14.10 -6.17
C VAL A 290 8.71 14.30 -5.82
N PHE A 291 8.94 15.03 -4.74
CA PHE A 291 10.28 15.24 -4.18
C PHE A 291 10.26 14.94 -2.69
N ASN A 292 11.24 14.19 -2.22
CA ASN A 292 11.41 13.88 -0.81
C ASN A 292 12.44 14.84 -0.21
N LEU A 293 11.97 15.75 0.63
CA LEU A 293 12.80 16.70 1.36
C LEU A 293 12.66 16.45 2.86
N PHE A 294 13.77 16.14 3.55
CA PHE A 294 13.81 15.83 4.99
C PHE A 294 12.81 14.76 5.44
N GLY A 295 12.48 13.80 4.58
CA GLY A 295 11.49 12.77 4.90
C GLY A 295 10.04 13.22 4.69
N PHE A 296 9.78 14.37 4.08
CA PHE A 296 8.46 14.77 3.64
C PHE A 296 8.36 14.64 2.11
N THR A 297 7.33 13.92 1.66
CA THR A 297 7.04 13.75 0.24
C THR A 297 6.14 14.89 -0.21
N MET A 298 6.68 15.79 -1.03
CA MET A 298 5.94 16.93 -1.56
C MET A 298 5.68 16.76 -3.06
N PRO A 299 4.50 17.19 -3.57
CA PRO A 299 4.27 17.22 -5.00
C PRO A 299 5.24 18.21 -5.65
N PHE A 300 5.80 17.85 -6.81
CA PHE A 300 6.74 18.68 -7.54
C PHE A 300 6.24 18.95 -8.97
N PRO A 301 5.20 19.80 -9.13
CA PRO A 301 4.47 19.96 -10.39
C PRO A 301 5.31 20.61 -11.49
N MET A 302 6.31 21.43 -11.12
CA MET A 302 7.24 22.05 -12.06
C MET A 302 7.95 21.01 -12.94
N LEU A 303 8.27 19.84 -12.38
CA LEU A 303 8.93 18.78 -13.14
C LEU A 303 8.01 18.16 -14.18
N GLY A 304 6.69 18.11 -13.91
CA GLY A 304 5.70 17.68 -14.90
C GLY A 304 5.56 18.68 -16.06
N TRP A 305 5.72 19.97 -15.77
CA TRP A 305 5.82 21.00 -16.80
C TRP A 305 7.10 20.91 -17.63
N LEU A 306 8.18 20.35 -17.08
CA LEU A 306 9.47 20.29 -17.77
C LEU A 306 9.68 18.98 -18.55
N LEU A 307 9.38 17.86 -17.91
CA LEU A 307 9.57 16.52 -18.48
C LEU A 307 8.33 16.06 -19.27
N GLY A 308 7.15 16.55 -18.90
CA GLY A 308 5.89 16.00 -19.40
C GLY A 308 5.42 14.82 -18.57
N ARG A 309 4.73 13.84 -19.17
CA ARG A 309 4.19 12.68 -18.45
C ARG A 309 5.00 11.44 -18.80
N ALA A 310 5.47 10.73 -17.77
CA ALA A 310 6.14 9.45 -17.93
C ALA A 310 5.11 8.31 -18.00
N THR A 311 5.31 7.40 -18.94
CA THR A 311 4.54 6.17 -19.08
C THR A 311 5.49 5.04 -19.47
N ALA A 312 5.25 3.85 -18.91
CA ALA A 312 5.96 2.65 -19.30
C ALA A 312 4.97 1.50 -19.54
N SER A 313 5.35 0.58 -20.42
CA SER A 313 4.58 -0.61 -20.75
C SER A 313 5.50 -1.81 -20.90
N GLU A 314 5.09 -2.96 -20.39
CA GLU A 314 5.82 -4.22 -20.47
C GLU A 314 4.91 -5.29 -21.10
N THR A 315 5.38 -5.89 -22.19
CA THR A 315 4.62 -6.87 -22.97
C THR A 315 5.45 -8.13 -23.16
N ALA A 316 4.90 -9.30 -22.88
CA ALA A 316 5.60 -10.56 -23.17
C ALA A 316 5.68 -10.78 -24.69
N LEU A 317 6.87 -11.08 -25.20
CA LEU A 317 7.08 -11.51 -26.58
C LEU A 317 7.11 -13.04 -26.69
N SER A 318 7.61 -13.71 -25.66
CA SER A 318 7.68 -15.16 -25.53
C SER A 318 7.70 -15.57 -24.05
N GLU A 319 7.86 -16.87 -23.78
CA GLU A 319 8.02 -17.38 -22.41
C GLU A 319 9.33 -16.96 -21.73
N HIS A 320 10.30 -16.44 -22.49
CA HIS A 320 11.64 -16.08 -21.99
C HIS A 320 12.04 -14.64 -22.29
N GLU A 321 11.20 -13.89 -23.02
CA GLU A 321 11.53 -12.56 -23.48
C GLU A 321 10.32 -11.62 -23.36
N PHE A 322 10.55 -10.44 -22.78
CA PHE A 322 9.55 -9.38 -22.74
C PHE A 322 10.13 -8.10 -23.32
N HIS A 323 9.26 -7.30 -23.92
CA HIS A 323 9.56 -5.99 -24.44
C HIS A 323 9.11 -4.94 -23.44
N MET A 324 9.98 -3.97 -23.18
CA MET A 324 9.66 -2.81 -22.35
C MET A 324 9.74 -1.55 -23.20
N HIS A 325 8.77 -0.67 -23.06
CA HIS A 325 8.79 0.64 -23.66
C HIS A 325 8.48 1.69 -22.62
N THR A 326 9.42 2.59 -22.39
CA THR A 326 9.27 3.74 -21.48
C THR A 326 9.47 5.01 -22.27
N HIS A 327 8.56 5.97 -22.11
CA HIS A 327 8.73 7.28 -22.69
C HIS A 327 8.18 8.38 -21.79
N THR A 328 8.76 9.56 -21.97
CA THR A 328 8.36 10.78 -21.30
C THR A 328 8.30 11.86 -22.38
N GLN A 329 7.07 12.34 -22.64
CA GLN A 329 6.80 13.30 -23.69
C GLN A 329 6.36 14.63 -23.11
N HIS A 330 7.08 15.68 -23.47
CA HIS A 330 6.71 17.06 -23.17
C HIS A 330 5.78 17.59 -24.26
N ARG A 331 4.80 18.42 -23.86
CA ARG A 331 3.76 18.94 -24.77
C ARG A 331 4.31 19.82 -25.90
N ILE A 332 5.46 20.47 -25.70
CA ILE A 332 6.07 21.40 -26.65
C ILE A 332 7.39 20.86 -27.24
N PHE A 333 8.15 20.09 -26.47
CA PHE A 333 9.52 19.67 -26.85
C PHE A 333 9.59 18.23 -27.35
N GLY A 334 8.45 17.53 -27.40
CA GLY A 334 8.40 16.13 -27.84
C GLY A 334 9.06 15.17 -26.85
N LYS A 335 9.78 14.17 -27.37
CA LYS A 335 10.39 13.09 -26.58
C LYS A 335 11.55 13.62 -25.73
N VAL A 336 11.36 13.65 -24.41
CA VAL A 336 12.37 14.13 -23.45
C VAL A 336 13.28 13.01 -22.98
N PHE A 337 12.69 11.87 -22.65
CA PHE A 337 13.38 10.68 -22.20
C PHE A 337 12.62 9.45 -22.68
N GLY A 338 13.31 8.38 -23.01
CA GLY A 338 12.67 7.11 -23.21
C GLY A 338 13.63 6.03 -23.65
N TYR A 339 13.24 4.80 -23.43
CA TYR A 339 13.94 3.65 -23.96
C TYR A 339 12.95 2.57 -24.39
N HIS A 340 13.35 1.77 -25.36
CA HIS A 340 12.63 0.58 -25.75
C HIS A 340 13.59 -0.55 -26.05
N GLY A 341 13.15 -1.77 -25.83
CA GLY A 341 13.93 -2.96 -26.16
C GLY A 341 13.43 -4.17 -25.39
N SER A 342 14.21 -5.24 -25.48
CA SER A 342 13.82 -6.53 -24.92
C SER A 342 14.76 -7.02 -23.84
N PHE A 343 14.20 -7.84 -22.97
CA PHE A 343 14.86 -8.39 -21.80
C PHE A 343 14.56 -9.88 -21.67
N ARG A 344 15.54 -10.60 -21.13
CA ARG A 344 15.45 -11.99 -20.69
C ARG A 344 15.79 -12.05 -19.22
N VAL A 345 15.02 -12.84 -18.47
CA VAL A 345 15.17 -13.07 -17.02
C VAL A 345 16.11 -14.25 -16.78
#